data_AF-R1HH15-F1
#
_entry.id   AF-R1HH15-F1
#
_cell.length_a   1.000
_cell.length_b   1.000
_cell.length_c   1.000
_cell.angle_alpha   90.00
_cell.angle_beta   90.00
_cell.angle_gamma   90.00
#
_symmetry.space_group_name_H-M   'P 1'
#
loop_
_entity.id
_entity.type
_entity.pdbx_description
1 polymer ?
#
loop_
_entity_poly.entity_id
_entity_poly.type
_entity_poly.pdbx_seq_one_letter_code
_entity_poly.pdbx_strand_id
1 'polypeptide(L)'
;MGFWGRRKKKPDLTEWRVTALEPIEPVAHWGFAADTADSWVTGQLLLLPDGVLVRRYGGSRYGGGETTYQYGAWELVTWWPGITGRDEAIGALRGAGYDLYEPDPVPPGERTAGPFPGAPDPATPI
;
A
#
# COMPACT_ATOMS: atom_id res chain seq x y z
N MET A 1 -26.06 9.44 36.36
CA MET A 1 -24.98 10.27 35.76
C MET A 1 -24.14 9.36 34.89
N GLY A 2 -24.06 9.66 33.58
CA GLY A 2 -23.53 8.77 32.55
C GLY A 2 -22.01 8.65 32.53
N PHE A 3 -21.54 7.44 32.24
CA PHE A 3 -20.16 7.08 31.95
C PHE A 3 -19.64 7.80 30.69
N TRP A 4 -18.44 8.36 30.75
CA TRP A 4 -17.63 8.62 29.56
C TRP A 4 -16.27 7.95 29.72
N GLY A 5 -16.21 6.68 29.32
CA GLY A 5 -14.96 5.97 29.10
C GLY A 5 -14.26 6.55 27.88
N ARG A 6 -13.22 7.35 28.11
CA ARG A 6 -12.29 7.79 27.07
C ARG A 6 -11.61 6.52 26.52
N ARG A 7 -12.13 5.96 25.43
CA ARG A 7 -11.48 4.83 24.73
C ARG A 7 -10.09 5.30 24.33
N LYS A 8 -9.05 4.84 25.01
CA LYS A 8 -7.68 4.91 24.50
C LYS A 8 -7.69 4.13 23.18
N LYS A 9 -7.59 4.84 22.05
CA LYS A 9 -7.35 4.22 20.75
C LYS A 9 -6.09 3.37 20.94
N LYS A 10 -6.21 2.04 20.87
CA LYS A 10 -5.02 1.18 20.89
C LYS A 10 -4.13 1.67 19.74
N PRO A 11 -2.83 1.88 19.96
CA PRO A 11 -1.93 2.18 18.86
C PRO A 11 -2.08 1.05 17.84
N ASP A 12 -2.34 1.42 16.60
CA ASP A 12 -2.35 0.46 15.50
C ASP A 12 -0.91 -0.02 15.33
N LEU A 13 -0.63 -1.24 15.79
CA LEU A 13 0.71 -1.84 15.74
C LEU A 13 1.20 -1.95 14.28
N THR A 14 0.29 -1.98 13.31
CA THR A 14 0.60 -1.94 11.88
C THR A 14 1.14 -0.57 11.48
N GLU A 15 0.45 0.50 11.89
CA GLU A 15 0.91 1.87 11.62
C GLU A 15 2.27 2.12 12.29
N TRP A 16 2.51 1.60 13.49
CA TRP A 16 3.81 1.77 14.15
C TRP A 16 4.93 0.98 13.49
N ARG A 17 4.68 -0.26 13.02
CA ARG A 17 5.68 -1.06 12.28
C ARG A 17 6.06 -0.45 10.94
N VAL A 18 5.11 0.21 10.25
CA VAL A 18 5.38 0.82 8.96
C VAL A 18 5.88 2.27 9.07
N THR A 19 5.48 3.02 10.10
CA THR A 19 5.97 4.40 10.35
C THR A 19 7.34 4.42 11.03
N ALA A 20 7.71 3.36 11.77
CA ALA A 20 9.03 3.19 12.37
C ALA A 20 10.00 2.39 11.47
N LEU A 21 9.77 2.35 10.15
CA LEU A 21 10.68 1.70 9.22
C LEU A 21 12.01 2.45 9.11
N GLU A 22 12.96 2.08 9.97
CA GLU A 22 14.35 1.85 9.58
C GLU A 22 14.85 0.52 10.22
N PRO A 23 15.47 -0.42 9.48
CA PRO A 23 15.36 -0.72 8.06
C PRO A 23 14.86 -2.18 7.90
N ILE A 24 13.55 -2.43 7.99
CA ILE A 24 13.04 -3.69 7.46
C ILE A 24 12.86 -3.45 5.96
N GLU A 25 13.90 -3.78 5.20
CA GLU A 25 13.83 -3.75 3.74
C GLU A 25 12.74 -4.74 3.31
N PRO A 26 11.68 -4.25 2.62
CA PRO A 26 10.62 -5.13 2.16
C PRO A 26 11.19 -6.12 1.13
N VAL A 27 10.68 -7.34 1.15
CA VAL A 27 11.00 -8.34 0.12
C VAL A 27 10.53 -7.85 -1.25
N ALA A 28 9.40 -7.14 -1.28
CA ALA A 28 8.86 -6.55 -2.49
C ALA A 28 7.94 -5.36 -2.19
N HIS A 29 7.87 -4.46 -3.17
CA HIS A 29 6.98 -3.30 -3.22
C HIS A 29 6.34 -3.24 -4.60
N TRP A 30 5.02 -3.15 -4.62
CA TRP A 30 4.23 -3.12 -5.85
C TRP A 30 3.18 -2.02 -5.81
N GLY A 31 2.90 -1.44 -6.97
CA GLY A 31 1.60 -0.84 -7.24
C GLY A 31 0.58 -1.95 -7.50
N PHE A 32 -0.68 -1.69 -7.19
CA PHE A 32 -1.75 -2.61 -7.57
C PHE A 32 -3.00 -1.90 -8.05
N ALA A 33 -3.77 -2.64 -8.83
CA ALA A 33 -5.16 -2.35 -9.08
C ALA A 33 -6.00 -3.62 -8.84
N ALA A 34 -7.20 -3.47 -8.32
CA ALA A 34 -8.07 -4.59 -8.01
C ALA A 34 -9.54 -4.20 -8.05
N ASP A 35 -10.39 -5.13 -8.45
CA ASP A 35 -11.83 -5.00 -8.27
C ASP A 35 -12.22 -5.28 -6.82
N THR A 36 -12.98 -4.36 -6.23
CA THR A 36 -13.76 -4.62 -5.02
C THR A 36 -15.22 -4.83 -5.40
N ALA A 37 -16.03 -5.31 -4.46
CA ALA A 37 -17.46 -5.50 -4.67
C ALA A 37 -18.17 -4.23 -5.18
N ASP A 38 -17.66 -3.05 -4.83
CA ASP A 38 -18.30 -1.76 -5.05
C ASP A 38 -17.55 -0.83 -6.02
N SER A 39 -16.26 -1.08 -6.28
CA SER A 39 -15.43 -0.19 -7.10
C SER A 39 -14.08 -0.80 -7.51
N TRP A 40 -13.52 -0.27 -8.59
CA TRP A 40 -12.11 -0.45 -8.91
C TRP A 40 -11.25 0.39 -7.97
N VAL A 41 -10.25 -0.21 -7.34
CA VAL A 41 -9.35 0.46 -6.39
C VAL A 41 -7.90 0.29 -6.80
N THR A 42 -7.09 1.31 -6.51
CA THR A 42 -5.64 1.30 -6.72
C THR A 42 -4.91 1.55 -5.40
N GLY A 43 -3.66 1.14 -5.36
CA GLY A 43 -2.86 1.29 -4.16
C GLY A 43 -1.46 0.75 -4.30
N GLN A 44 -0.85 0.49 -3.14
CA GLN A 44 0.44 -0.17 -3.04
C GLN A 44 0.38 -1.34 -2.07
N LEU A 45 1.25 -2.32 -2.30
CA LEU A 45 1.48 -3.50 -1.47
C LEU A 45 2.94 -3.54 -1.02
N LEU A 46 3.16 -3.95 0.21
CA LEU A 46 4.48 -4.31 0.72
C LEU A 46 4.47 -5.70 1.31
N LEU A 47 5.39 -6.53 0.83
CA LEU A 47 5.70 -7.82 1.42
C LEU A 47 6.88 -7.66 2.38
N LEU A 48 6.64 -7.94 3.65
CA LEU A 48 7.67 -7.89 4.68
C LEU A 48 8.41 -9.25 4.79
N PRO A 49 9.66 -9.27 5.29
CA PRO A 49 10.45 -10.51 5.41
C PRO A 49 9.84 -11.60 6.31
N ASP A 50 8.96 -11.23 7.24
CA ASP A 50 8.23 -12.16 8.11
C ASP A 50 6.97 -12.74 7.45
N GLY A 51 6.77 -12.47 6.16
CA GLY A 51 5.63 -12.94 5.38
C GLY A 51 4.37 -12.10 5.59
N VAL A 52 4.45 -11.00 6.34
CA VAL A 52 3.33 -10.07 6.48
C VAL A 52 3.15 -9.29 5.20
N LEU A 53 1.90 -9.21 4.72
CA LEU A 53 1.50 -8.34 3.62
C LEU A 53 0.71 -7.16 4.18
N VAL A 54 1.13 -5.95 3.83
CA VAL A 54 0.38 -4.72 4.09
C VAL A 54 -0.01 -4.04 2.78
N ARG A 55 -1.13 -3.33 2.80
CA ARG A 55 -1.64 -2.57 1.66
C ARG A 55 -1.97 -1.14 2.05
N ARG A 56 -1.94 -0.22 1.10
CA ARG A 56 -2.52 1.12 1.25
C ARG A 56 -3.22 1.53 -0.02
N TYR A 57 -4.30 2.28 0.11
CA TYR A 57 -5.05 2.81 -1.02
C TYR A 57 -4.61 4.22 -1.37
N GLY A 58 -4.66 4.55 -2.65
CA GLY A 58 -4.25 5.85 -3.15
C GLY A 58 -3.96 5.82 -4.63
N GLY A 59 -3.32 6.89 -5.11
CA GLY A 59 -2.96 7.00 -6.51
C GLY A 59 -2.44 8.40 -6.84
N SER A 60 -2.43 8.69 -8.13
CA SER A 60 -1.98 9.97 -8.66
C SER A 60 -3.14 10.95 -8.88
N ARG A 61 -2.81 12.23 -8.79
CA ARG A 61 -3.65 13.34 -9.21
C ARG A 61 -2.84 14.20 -10.17
N TYR A 62 -3.34 14.38 -11.38
CA TYR A 62 -2.77 15.27 -12.38
C TYR A 62 -3.56 16.57 -12.46
N GLY A 63 -2.86 17.71 -12.48
CA GLY A 63 -3.46 19.02 -12.65
C GLY A 63 -2.39 20.10 -12.84
N GLY A 64 -2.68 21.11 -13.66
CA GLY A 64 -1.75 22.23 -13.87
C GLY A 64 -0.43 21.86 -14.57
N GLY A 65 -0.36 20.71 -15.24
CA GLY A 65 0.89 20.21 -15.83
C GLY A 65 1.77 19.42 -14.88
N GLU A 66 1.28 19.10 -13.68
CA GLU A 66 2.02 18.40 -12.63
C GLU A 66 1.22 17.22 -12.07
N THR A 67 1.95 16.22 -11.57
CA THR A 67 1.39 15.03 -10.92
C THR A 67 1.83 14.95 -9.46
N THR A 68 0.88 14.72 -8.57
CA THR A 68 1.14 14.40 -7.16
C THR A 68 0.57 13.04 -6.83
N TYR A 69 1.32 12.22 -6.11
CA TYR A 69 0.87 10.91 -5.63
C TYR A 69 0.52 11.02 -4.15
N GLN A 70 -0.60 10.43 -3.74
CA GLN A 70 -1.05 10.46 -2.34
C GLN A 70 -1.68 9.12 -1.94
N TYR A 71 -1.25 8.61 -0.79
CA TYR A 71 -1.76 7.36 -0.21
C TYR A 71 -2.21 7.52 1.23
N GLY A 72 -3.12 6.64 1.63
CA GLY A 72 -3.56 6.48 3.01
C GLY A 72 -2.53 5.79 3.91
N ALA A 73 -3.00 5.37 5.08
CA ALA A 73 -2.22 4.54 5.99
C ALA A 73 -2.04 3.12 5.43
N TRP A 74 -0.99 2.44 5.89
CA TRP A 74 -0.82 1.01 5.65
C TRP A 74 -1.73 0.19 6.55
N GLU A 75 -2.37 -0.81 5.96
CA GLU A 75 -3.32 -1.71 6.60
C GLU A 75 -2.86 -3.15 6.40
N LEU A 76 -3.09 -4.00 7.39
CA LEU A 76 -2.78 -5.43 7.30
C LEU A 76 -3.73 -6.13 6.33
N VAL A 77 -3.19 -6.96 5.45
CA VAL A 77 -3.98 -7.83 4.59
C VAL A 77 -4.31 -9.11 5.35
N THR A 78 -5.45 -9.14 6.05
CA THR A 78 -5.78 -10.20 7.02
C THR A 78 -6.05 -11.58 6.43
N TRP A 79 -6.35 -11.67 5.12
CA TRP A 79 -6.54 -12.95 4.43
C TRP A 79 -5.22 -13.54 3.93
N TRP A 80 -4.11 -12.79 4.00
CA TRP A 80 -2.83 -13.21 3.48
C TRP A 80 -2.29 -14.45 4.22
N PRO A 81 -1.86 -15.50 3.50
CA PRO A 81 -1.44 -16.76 4.13
C PRO A 81 -0.04 -16.73 4.76
N GLY A 82 0.70 -15.61 4.69
CA GLY A 82 2.04 -15.50 5.25
C GLY A 82 3.17 -15.95 4.31
N ILE A 83 2.98 -15.86 2.99
CA ILE A 83 4.02 -16.17 1.99
C ILE A 83 5.18 -15.19 2.13
N THR A 84 6.42 -15.69 2.07
CA THR A 84 7.64 -14.88 2.18
C THR A 84 8.38 -14.69 0.85
N GLY A 85 8.14 -15.55 -0.14
CA GLY A 85 8.80 -15.49 -1.44
C GLY A 85 8.13 -14.51 -2.41
N ARG A 86 8.92 -13.69 -3.11
CA ARG A 86 8.42 -12.70 -4.07
C ARG A 86 7.56 -13.33 -5.17
N ASP A 87 8.06 -14.35 -5.86
CA ASP A 87 7.38 -14.92 -7.03
C ASP A 87 6.11 -15.70 -6.64
N GLU A 88 6.18 -16.42 -5.51
CA GLU A 88 5.01 -17.10 -4.93
C GLU A 88 3.93 -16.08 -4.53
N ALA A 89 4.35 -14.95 -3.96
CA ALA A 89 3.45 -13.90 -3.58
C ALA A 89 2.74 -13.26 -4.78
N ILE A 90 3.45 -13.04 -5.90
CA ILE A 90 2.86 -12.56 -7.16
C ILE A 90 1.75 -13.51 -7.63
N GLY A 91 2.01 -14.81 -7.62
CA GLY A 91 1.02 -15.82 -7.99
C GLY A 91 -0.24 -15.78 -7.10
N ALA A 92 -0.04 -15.70 -5.79
CA ALA A 92 -1.13 -15.62 -4.82
C ALA A 92 -1.96 -14.33 -4.96
N LEU A 93 -1.29 -13.19 -5.17
CA LEU A 93 -1.95 -11.88 -5.35
C LEU A 93 -2.78 -11.85 -6.63
N ARG A 94 -2.23 -12.32 -7.76
CA ARG A 94 -2.99 -12.43 -9.02
C ARG A 94 -4.18 -13.38 -8.89
N GLY A 95 -3.99 -14.52 -8.22
CA GLY A 95 -5.08 -15.46 -7.92
C GLY A 95 -6.18 -14.85 -7.04
N ALA A 96 -5.85 -13.84 -6.23
CA ALA A 96 -6.79 -13.06 -5.43
C ALA A 96 -7.39 -11.85 -6.19
N GLY A 97 -7.10 -11.69 -7.48
CA GLY A 97 -7.67 -10.63 -8.33
C GLY A 97 -6.90 -9.30 -8.32
N TYR A 98 -5.63 -9.29 -7.93
CA TYR A 98 -4.77 -8.10 -8.01
C TYR A 98 -3.98 -8.08 -9.32
N ASP A 99 -4.10 -7.00 -10.07
CA ASP A 99 -3.16 -6.64 -11.11
C ASP A 99 -1.98 -5.90 -10.48
N LEU A 100 -0.76 -6.36 -10.75
CA LEU A 100 0.46 -5.86 -10.13
C LEU A 100 1.29 -5.04 -11.10
N TYR A 101 1.87 -3.96 -10.57
CA TYR A 101 2.66 -3.00 -11.33
C TYR A 101 3.93 -2.62 -10.58
N GLU A 102 4.88 -2.04 -11.31
CA GLU A 102 5.98 -1.31 -10.69
C GLU A 102 5.44 -0.27 -9.69
N PRO A 103 6.10 -0.09 -8.54
CA PRO A 103 5.61 0.80 -7.51
C PRO A 103 5.70 2.27 -7.95
N ASP A 104 4.65 3.03 -7.61
CA ASP A 104 4.65 4.49 -7.74
C ASP A 104 5.79 5.14 -6.93
N PRO A 105 6.23 6.37 -7.27
CA PRO A 105 7.41 7.02 -6.69
C PRO A 105 7.27 7.41 -5.21
N VAL A 106 6.18 7.05 -4.53
CA VAL A 106 6.00 7.28 -3.09
C VAL A 106 6.70 6.17 -2.31
N PRO A 107 7.78 6.47 -1.57
CA PRO A 107 8.46 5.48 -0.74
C PRO A 107 7.52 4.88 0.33
N PRO A 108 7.84 3.68 0.85
CA PRO A 108 7.08 3.04 1.94
C PRO A 108 6.85 3.92 3.17
N GLY A 109 7.86 4.71 3.56
CA GLY A 109 7.85 5.58 4.74
C GLY A 109 7.16 6.93 4.56
N GLU A 110 6.77 7.28 3.33
CA GLU A 110 6.12 8.55 3.01
C GLU A 110 4.69 8.33 2.54
N ARG A 111 3.83 9.34 2.66
CA ARG A 111 2.43 9.28 2.17
C ARG A 111 2.20 10.07 0.89
N THR A 112 3.18 10.86 0.45
CA THR A 112 3.03 11.77 -0.68
C THR A 112 4.36 11.90 -1.41
N ALA A 113 4.32 11.99 -2.74
CA ALA A 113 5.48 12.34 -3.56
C ALA A 113 5.05 13.27 -4.71
N GLY A 114 5.99 14.09 -5.15
CA GLY A 114 5.76 15.18 -6.11
C GLY A 114 5.60 16.55 -5.43
N PRO A 115 5.13 17.57 -6.16
CA PRO A 115 4.70 17.50 -7.56
C PRO A 115 5.85 17.14 -8.51
N PHE A 116 5.55 16.30 -9.50
CA PHE A 116 6.43 15.99 -10.61
C PHE A 116 5.90 16.63 -11.90
N PRO A 117 6.77 17.14 -12.78
CA PRO A 117 6.33 17.71 -14.05
C PRO A 117 5.75 16.62 -14.97
N GLY A 118 4.65 16.93 -15.65
CA GLY A 118 3.99 16.05 -16.60
C GLY A 118 2.85 15.21 -16.02
N ALA A 119 2.16 14.49 -16.90
CA ALA A 119 1.15 13.49 -16.54
C ALA A 119 1.84 12.24 -15.96
N PRO A 120 1.14 11.44 -15.12
CA PRO A 120 1.70 10.18 -14.64
C PRO A 120 1.98 9.27 -15.83
N ASP A 121 3.14 8.61 -15.81
CA ASP A 121 3.44 7.57 -16.78
C ASP A 121 2.45 6.40 -16.64
N PRO A 122 2.13 5.69 -17.73
CA PRO A 122 1.35 4.46 -17.65
C PRO A 122 2.03 3.46 -16.72
N ALA A 123 1.25 2.80 -15.87
CA ALA A 123 1.79 1.79 -14.96
C ALA A 123 2.41 0.61 -15.73
N THR A 124 3.64 0.25 -15.39
CA THR A 124 4.34 -0.91 -15.97
C THR A 124 3.87 -2.19 -15.28
N PRO A 125 3.24 -3.15 -16.00
CA PRO A 125 2.81 -4.41 -15.42
C PRO A 125 4.01 -5.30 -15.06
N ILE A 126 3.90 -6.02 -13.96
CA ILE A 126 4.80 -7.11 -13.52
C ILE A 126 4.11 -8.42 -13.79
#